data_AF-A0A414Q6J2-F1
#
_entry.id   AF-A0A414Q6J2-F1
#
_cell.length_a   1.000
_cell.length_b   1.000
_cell.length_c   1.000
_cell.angle_alpha   90.00
_cell.angle_beta   90.00
_cell.angle_gamma   90.00
#
_symmetry.space_group_name_H-M   'P 1'
#
loop_
_entity.id
_entity.type
_entity.pdbx_description
1 polymer ?
#
loop_
_entity_poly.entity_id
_entity_poly.type
_entity_poly.pdbx_seq_one_letter_code
_entity_poly.pdbx_strand_id
1 'polypeptide(L)'
;MGNIARGGQVSGLPRYLEGARYSAQWAGMPYPVYAGYKGQNDLSDDINVRSRTINYLSGGSVFNPKEPGLGVPLEMSMALHSDAGFRTDDRIVGTLGIYTTHFNDGKLAAGTNRYASRDLADLFLTRLQQDIRSTFNADWTRRSMWNRNYSETRLPAVPSTIVELLSHQNFADMRLGHDPKFKFTASRALYKSILQYICTQHNKEYVVQPLPVHNFSVRFGKKKNTLELSWQGVDDPLEPTATPREYIVYTRIGRGGFDNGVRVSNPFHTLKIEPGIVYSFKVTAVNRGGESFPSEILAAYKSKHEKARVLIINGFDRISSPAVINTPDEAGFDLTKDPGVPYLYDISLCGSQLNFDRKEAGKRLGESGNEYERIKIAGNTFDYPFIHGKAIQTVGGYSFTSCSDEAVENGSVALEEYPIADYILGLEKTDGNLSRATYYKTFSSSMQRALTAYCRSGGNLLVSGAYIGSDMNDSQGNREFTQNILKYRFDSSLQVSGEHIGIQGLGRILSIPRLPNERAYPVTTPDCIRPMATAFPVMTYTGRNLPAAVAYKGNDYRTFIMSFPFESIREEAGRTAVMASILHFFSTGNAGVHRE
;
A
#
# COMPACT_ATOMS: atom_id res chain seq x y z
N MET A 1 -14.31 8.34 16.27
CA MET A 1 -15.59 7.69 16.59
C MET A 1 -16.74 8.66 16.38
N GLY A 2 -17.90 8.15 15.99
CA GLY A 2 -19.16 8.85 15.90
C GLY A 2 -19.66 9.29 17.26
N ASN A 3 -20.00 10.58 17.38
CA ASN A 3 -20.35 11.22 18.65
C ASN A 3 -21.65 12.03 18.58
N ILE A 4 -22.40 11.92 17.48
CA ILE A 4 -23.69 12.58 17.35
C ILE A 4 -24.76 11.66 17.94
N ALA A 5 -25.46 12.15 18.95
CA ALA A 5 -26.51 11.41 19.61
C ALA A 5 -27.83 11.50 18.84
N ARG A 6 -28.51 10.36 18.67
CA ARG A 6 -29.89 10.26 18.19
C ARG A 6 -30.68 9.39 19.14
N GLY A 7 -31.85 9.86 19.58
CA GLY A 7 -32.64 9.16 20.60
C GLY A 7 -31.87 8.93 21.91
N GLY A 8 -30.89 9.79 22.22
CA GLY A 8 -30.03 9.67 23.40
C GLY A 8 -28.82 8.74 23.24
N GLN A 9 -28.58 8.13 22.08
CA GLN A 9 -27.47 7.20 21.86
C GLN A 9 -26.57 7.64 20.70
N VAL A 10 -25.27 7.36 20.81
CA VAL A 10 -24.31 7.52 19.72
C VAL A 10 -24.11 6.18 19.00
N SER A 11 -23.67 6.21 17.73
CA SER A 11 -23.45 4.99 16.93
C SER A 11 -22.37 4.06 17.51
N GLY A 12 -21.35 4.62 18.17
CA GLY A 12 -20.18 3.86 18.61
C GLY A 12 -19.33 3.30 17.47
N LEU A 13 -19.56 3.74 16.23
CA LEU A 13 -18.81 3.35 15.03
C LEU A 13 -17.80 4.43 14.64
N PRO A 14 -16.75 4.10 13.86
CA PRO A 14 -15.95 5.11 13.18
C PRO A 14 -16.82 6.01 12.29
N ARG A 15 -16.50 7.31 12.19
CA ARG A 15 -17.34 8.28 11.44
C ARG A 15 -17.50 7.93 9.96
N TYR A 16 -16.53 7.23 9.37
CA TYR A 16 -16.60 6.81 7.97
C TYR A 16 -17.66 5.72 7.72
N LEU A 17 -18.23 5.12 8.77
CA LEU A 17 -19.38 4.21 8.70
C LEU A 17 -20.71 4.88 9.06
N GLU A 18 -20.70 6.14 9.48
CA GLU A 18 -21.93 6.87 9.77
C GLU A 18 -22.54 7.42 8.48
N GLY A 19 -23.87 7.53 8.45
CA GLY A 19 -24.57 8.22 7.38
C GLY A 19 -24.02 9.65 7.18
N ALA A 20 -23.96 10.11 5.92
CA ALA A 20 -23.55 11.45 5.53
C ALA A 20 -24.26 12.57 6.31
N ARG A 21 -25.48 12.36 6.81
CA ARG A 21 -26.17 13.37 7.63
C ARG A 21 -25.41 13.69 8.92
N TYR A 22 -24.83 12.68 9.56
CA TYR A 22 -24.05 12.83 10.78
C TYR A 22 -22.73 13.53 10.47
N SER A 23 -22.09 13.19 9.35
CA SER A 23 -20.89 13.87 8.88
C SER A 23 -21.15 15.36 8.62
N ALA A 24 -22.25 15.71 7.94
CA ALA A 24 -22.63 17.09 7.66
C ALA A 24 -22.96 17.88 8.94
N GLN A 25 -23.70 17.29 9.88
CA GLN A 25 -23.96 17.90 11.19
C GLN A 25 -22.65 18.16 11.95
N TRP A 26 -21.75 17.18 11.96
CA TRP A 26 -20.45 17.32 12.61
C TRP A 26 -19.57 18.39 11.96
N ALA A 27 -19.63 18.51 10.64
CA ALA A 27 -18.95 19.54 9.87
C ALA A 27 -19.55 20.95 10.05
N GLY A 28 -20.61 21.10 10.85
CA GLY A 28 -21.22 22.39 11.17
C GLY A 28 -22.23 22.88 10.12
N MET A 29 -22.76 21.99 9.29
CA MET A 29 -23.80 22.37 8.32
C MET A 29 -25.08 22.82 9.04
N PRO A 30 -25.83 23.81 8.52
CA PRO A 30 -27.09 24.24 9.12
C PRO A 30 -28.13 23.12 9.20
N TYR A 31 -29.03 23.19 10.20
CA TYR A 31 -30.08 22.19 10.41
C TYR A 31 -30.90 21.85 9.15
N PRO A 32 -31.33 22.80 8.30
CA PRO A 32 -32.07 22.48 7.08
C PRO A 32 -31.27 21.67 6.04
N VAL A 33 -29.94 21.69 6.11
CA VAL A 33 -29.05 20.96 5.19
C VAL A 33 -29.01 19.48 5.58
N TYR A 34 -28.68 19.17 6.83
CA TYR A 34 -28.50 17.79 7.31
C TYR A 34 -29.77 17.12 7.87
N ALA A 35 -30.82 17.90 8.10
CA ALA A 35 -32.09 17.44 8.65
C ALA A 35 -33.29 18.12 7.97
N GLY A 36 -33.26 18.27 6.64
CA GLY A 36 -34.36 18.93 5.92
C GLY A 36 -35.68 18.15 5.90
N TYR A 37 -35.69 16.90 6.36
CA TYR A 37 -36.90 16.15 6.75
C TYR A 37 -37.10 16.10 8.27
N LYS A 38 -36.63 17.14 8.96
CA LYS A 38 -36.77 17.36 10.41
C LYS A 38 -36.19 16.24 11.29
N GLY A 39 -35.26 15.43 10.76
CA GLY A 39 -34.70 14.28 11.49
C GLY A 39 -35.68 13.13 11.71
N GLN A 40 -36.85 13.15 11.05
CA GLN A 40 -37.89 12.12 11.21
C GLN A 40 -37.56 10.86 10.40
N ASN A 41 -36.78 10.99 9.32
CA ASN A 41 -36.38 9.88 8.45
C ASN A 41 -34.90 10.01 8.06
N ASP A 42 -34.07 9.16 8.65
CA ASP A 42 -32.62 9.20 8.41
C ASP A 42 -32.25 8.87 6.99
N LEU A 43 -32.93 7.93 6.35
CA LEU A 43 -32.63 7.58 4.97
C LEU A 43 -32.89 8.77 4.04
N SER A 44 -34.01 9.46 4.26
CA SER A 44 -34.35 10.66 3.47
C SER A 44 -33.38 11.81 3.74
N ASP A 45 -33.01 12.04 5.00
CA ASP A 45 -32.02 13.06 5.33
C ASP A 45 -30.63 12.69 4.78
N ASP A 46 -30.24 11.42 4.84
CA ASP A 46 -28.93 10.93 4.40
C ASP A 46 -28.73 11.02 2.89
N ILE A 47 -29.69 10.57 2.09
CA ILE A 47 -29.58 10.59 0.63
C ILE A 47 -29.51 12.04 0.11
N ASN A 48 -30.23 12.97 0.74
CA ASN A 48 -30.34 14.35 0.25
C ASN A 48 -29.26 15.29 0.81
N VAL A 49 -28.66 15.00 1.97
CA VAL A 49 -27.69 15.91 2.61
C VAL A 49 -26.46 16.14 1.75
N ARG A 50 -26.00 15.15 0.97
CA ARG A 50 -24.84 15.28 0.08
C ARG A 50 -25.05 16.42 -0.93
N SER A 51 -26.18 16.38 -1.65
CA SER A 51 -26.56 17.42 -2.61
C SER A 51 -26.87 18.77 -1.96
N ARG A 52 -27.53 18.77 -0.79
CA ARG A 52 -27.83 20.02 -0.08
C ARG A 52 -26.58 20.69 0.47
N THR A 53 -25.58 19.91 0.88
CA THR A 53 -24.31 20.43 1.37
C THR A 53 -23.58 21.16 0.26
N ILE A 54 -23.45 20.57 -0.94
CA ILE A 54 -22.81 21.25 -2.07
C ILE A 54 -23.58 22.50 -2.51
N ASN A 55 -24.91 22.46 -2.51
CA ASN A 55 -25.73 23.63 -2.82
C ASN A 55 -25.55 24.75 -1.81
N TYR A 56 -25.54 24.44 -0.50
CA TYR A 56 -25.30 25.43 0.55
C TYR A 56 -23.88 26.02 0.47
N LEU A 57 -22.86 25.20 0.21
CA LEU A 57 -21.50 25.69 0.02
C LEU A 57 -21.41 26.63 -1.20
N SER A 58 -22.09 26.27 -2.29
CA SER A 58 -22.03 27.02 -3.55
C SER A 58 -23.00 28.19 -3.67
N GLY A 59 -24.06 28.26 -2.87
CA GLY A 59 -25.07 29.30 -2.95
C GLY A 59 -24.45 30.70 -2.84
N GLY A 60 -24.82 31.59 -3.76
CA GLY A 60 -24.27 32.94 -3.92
C GLY A 60 -22.99 33.00 -4.78
N SER A 61 -22.45 31.85 -5.23
CA SER A 61 -21.30 31.82 -6.16
C SER A 61 -21.73 32.03 -7.61
N VAL A 62 -20.73 32.17 -8.50
CA VAL A 62 -20.96 32.25 -9.95
C VAL A 62 -21.62 31.01 -10.56
N PHE A 63 -21.53 29.84 -9.90
CA PHE A 63 -22.11 28.58 -10.37
C PHE A 63 -23.46 28.24 -9.71
N ASN A 64 -23.81 28.91 -8.60
CA ASN A 64 -25.12 28.84 -7.96
C ASN A 64 -25.55 30.24 -7.47
N PRO A 65 -25.85 31.17 -8.39
CA PRO A 65 -26.02 32.60 -8.04
C PRO A 65 -27.35 32.92 -7.35
N LYS A 66 -28.34 32.02 -7.42
CA LYS A 66 -29.71 32.28 -6.96
C LYS A 66 -29.99 31.76 -5.56
N GLU A 67 -29.41 30.63 -5.18
CA GLU A 67 -29.60 30.07 -3.85
C GLU A 67 -28.68 30.79 -2.84
N PRO A 68 -29.13 31.02 -1.59
CA PRO A 68 -28.27 31.55 -0.54
C PRO A 68 -27.26 30.48 -0.06
N GLY A 69 -26.06 30.90 0.30
CA GLY A 69 -25.00 29.99 0.73
C GLY A 69 -23.68 30.69 1.09
N LEU A 70 -22.58 29.92 1.06
CA LEU A 70 -21.24 30.41 1.43
C LEU A 70 -20.42 30.98 0.26
N GLY A 71 -20.98 31.02 -0.95
CA GLY A 71 -20.34 31.62 -2.11
C GLY A 71 -19.13 30.86 -2.67
N VAL A 72 -18.92 29.59 -2.29
CA VAL A 72 -17.77 28.80 -2.77
C VAL A 72 -18.01 28.37 -4.23
N PRO A 73 -17.13 28.69 -5.18
CA PRO A 73 -17.35 28.43 -6.60
C PRO A 73 -17.07 26.96 -6.97
N LEU A 74 -17.93 26.04 -6.53
CA LEU A 74 -17.84 24.62 -6.87
C LEU A 74 -18.39 24.40 -8.29
N GLU A 75 -17.64 23.69 -9.14
CA GLU A 75 -17.95 23.58 -10.57
C GLU A 75 -18.64 22.27 -10.96
N MET A 76 -18.52 21.23 -10.14
CA MET A 76 -19.12 19.93 -10.41
C MET A 76 -19.29 19.11 -9.12
N SER A 77 -20.09 18.06 -9.20
CA SER A 77 -20.26 17.05 -8.14
C SER A 77 -20.11 15.64 -8.70
N MET A 78 -19.40 14.77 -8.00
CA MET A 78 -19.34 13.34 -8.33
C MET A 78 -19.70 12.54 -7.08
N ALA A 79 -20.68 11.66 -7.21
CA ALA A 79 -20.98 10.64 -6.22
C ALA A 79 -20.36 9.31 -6.68
N LEU A 80 -19.43 8.77 -5.90
CA LEU A 80 -18.80 7.48 -6.19
C LEU A 80 -19.50 6.38 -5.40
N HIS A 81 -19.98 5.36 -6.10
CA HIS A 81 -20.76 4.25 -5.57
C HIS A 81 -20.23 2.91 -6.09
N SER A 82 -20.75 1.82 -5.53
CA SER A 82 -20.66 0.48 -6.10
C SER A 82 -22.06 -0.13 -6.19
N ASP A 83 -22.31 -0.90 -7.25
CA ASP A 83 -23.61 -1.49 -7.56
C ASP A 83 -23.71 -2.94 -7.04
N ALA A 84 -24.91 -3.51 -7.05
CA ALA A 84 -25.22 -4.86 -6.56
C ALA A 84 -25.60 -5.83 -7.70
N GLY A 85 -25.07 -5.64 -8.91
CA GLY A 85 -25.20 -6.61 -10.01
C GLY A 85 -24.28 -7.84 -9.84
N PHE A 86 -24.61 -8.94 -10.50
CA PHE A 86 -23.74 -10.13 -10.51
C PHE A 86 -23.80 -10.87 -11.86
N ARG A 87 -22.79 -11.71 -12.09
CA ARG A 87 -22.70 -12.64 -13.20
C ARG A 87 -22.36 -14.04 -12.66
N THR A 88 -22.90 -15.06 -13.29
CA THR A 88 -22.60 -16.47 -12.96
C THR A 88 -21.50 -17.06 -13.83
N ASP A 89 -20.98 -16.29 -14.79
CA ASP A 89 -19.99 -16.72 -15.79
C ASP A 89 -18.63 -16.01 -15.64
N ASP A 90 -18.35 -15.48 -14.45
CA ASP A 90 -17.10 -14.77 -14.10
C ASP A 90 -16.75 -13.57 -15.00
N ARG A 91 -17.72 -13.03 -15.75
CA ARG A 91 -17.51 -11.79 -16.51
C ARG A 91 -17.63 -10.56 -15.62
N ILE A 92 -16.89 -9.52 -16.00
CA ILE A 92 -16.95 -8.19 -15.38
C ILE A 92 -18.31 -7.54 -15.65
N VAL A 93 -18.94 -7.04 -14.59
CA VAL A 93 -20.12 -6.16 -14.67
C VAL A 93 -19.67 -4.76 -15.09
N GLY A 94 -18.69 -4.19 -14.37
CA GLY A 94 -18.04 -2.93 -14.72
C GLY A 94 -18.83 -1.67 -14.36
N THR A 95 -18.48 -0.55 -14.98
CA THR A 95 -18.87 0.79 -14.52
C THR A 95 -20.14 1.30 -15.17
N LEU A 96 -21.09 1.84 -14.39
CA LEU A 96 -22.31 2.51 -14.84
C LEU A 96 -22.29 4.00 -14.44
N GLY A 97 -22.76 4.87 -15.34
CA GLY A 97 -22.92 6.31 -15.07
C GLY A 97 -24.38 6.67 -14.90
N ILE A 98 -24.70 7.59 -13.99
CA ILE A 98 -26.07 8.07 -13.82
C ILE A 98 -26.08 9.59 -13.75
N TYR A 99 -26.99 10.21 -14.51
CA TYR A 99 -27.22 11.64 -14.54
C TYR A 99 -28.73 11.94 -14.57
N THR A 100 -29.10 13.22 -14.40
CA THR A 100 -30.49 13.67 -14.56
C THR A 100 -30.54 14.85 -15.53
N THR A 101 -31.32 14.79 -16.61
CA THR A 101 -31.58 15.98 -17.46
C THR A 101 -32.96 16.59 -17.26
N HIS A 102 -33.95 15.81 -16.85
CA HIS A 102 -35.34 16.26 -16.72
C HIS A 102 -35.65 16.85 -15.33
N PHE A 103 -35.05 18.00 -15.02
CA PHE A 103 -35.31 18.78 -13.81
C PHE A 103 -35.00 20.26 -14.05
N ASN A 104 -35.72 21.19 -13.39
CA ASN A 104 -35.54 22.65 -13.52
C ASN A 104 -35.39 23.12 -14.99
N ASP A 105 -36.37 22.79 -15.84
CA ASP A 105 -36.37 23.14 -17.27
C ASP A 105 -35.12 22.68 -18.06
N GLY A 106 -34.48 21.61 -17.59
CA GLY A 106 -33.25 21.08 -18.19
C GLY A 106 -32.00 21.91 -17.89
N LYS A 107 -32.05 22.78 -16.88
CA LYS A 107 -30.96 23.70 -16.54
C LYS A 107 -30.44 23.51 -15.11
N LEU A 108 -29.17 23.86 -14.96
CA LEU A 108 -28.45 24.01 -13.70
C LEU A 108 -28.62 25.45 -13.18
N ALA A 109 -28.17 25.75 -11.96
CA ALA A 109 -28.48 27.02 -11.29
C ALA A 109 -27.93 28.25 -12.04
N ALA A 110 -26.76 28.13 -12.67
CA ALA A 110 -26.16 29.16 -13.53
C ALA A 110 -26.74 29.22 -14.95
N GLY A 111 -27.75 28.40 -15.28
CA GLY A 111 -28.38 28.35 -16.61
C GLY A 111 -27.75 27.36 -17.59
N THR A 112 -26.61 26.74 -17.23
CA THR A 112 -25.97 25.66 -17.98
C THR A 112 -26.94 24.52 -18.22
N ASN A 113 -26.94 23.95 -19.43
CA ASN A 113 -27.77 22.80 -19.73
C ASN A 113 -27.34 21.56 -18.93
N ARG A 114 -28.30 20.83 -18.34
CA ARG A 114 -28.04 19.58 -17.61
C ARG A 114 -27.41 18.47 -18.43
N TYR A 115 -27.37 18.56 -19.76
CA TYR A 115 -26.55 17.67 -20.60
C TYR A 115 -25.05 17.72 -20.23
N ALA A 116 -24.57 18.80 -19.60
CA ALA A 116 -23.23 18.86 -19.02
C ALA A 116 -22.95 17.73 -18.01
N SER A 117 -23.98 17.26 -17.29
CA SER A 117 -23.90 16.08 -16.40
C SER A 117 -23.74 14.77 -17.17
N ARG A 118 -24.37 14.64 -18.34
CA ARG A 118 -24.22 13.46 -19.23
C ARG A 118 -22.80 13.40 -19.77
N ASP A 119 -22.24 14.53 -20.20
CA ASP A 119 -20.89 14.59 -20.74
C ASP A 119 -19.84 14.31 -19.68
N LEU A 120 -20.06 14.82 -18.45
CA LEU A 120 -19.25 14.46 -17.29
C LEU A 120 -19.27 12.95 -17.02
N ALA A 121 -20.47 12.32 -17.01
CA ALA A 121 -20.60 10.88 -16.83
C ALA A 121 -19.87 10.08 -17.92
N ASP A 122 -20.01 10.50 -19.19
CA ASP A 122 -19.39 9.84 -20.34
C ASP A 122 -17.87 9.87 -20.26
N LEU A 123 -17.30 11.01 -19.84
CA LEU A 123 -15.87 11.18 -19.65
C LEU A 123 -15.32 10.22 -18.59
N PHE A 124 -15.96 10.15 -17.42
CA PHE A 124 -15.56 9.22 -16.36
C PHE A 124 -15.57 7.77 -16.83
N LEU A 125 -16.67 7.34 -17.44
CA LEU A 125 -16.83 5.97 -17.92
C LEU A 125 -15.79 5.59 -18.97
N THR A 126 -15.50 6.52 -19.88
CA THR A 126 -14.51 6.32 -20.94
C THR A 126 -13.10 6.19 -20.36
N ARG A 127 -12.69 7.09 -19.46
CA ARG A 127 -11.35 7.06 -18.86
C ARG A 127 -11.14 5.86 -17.94
N LEU A 128 -12.13 5.51 -17.11
CA LEU A 128 -12.07 4.30 -16.28
C LEU A 128 -11.87 3.05 -17.12
N GLN A 129 -12.66 2.88 -18.18
CA GLN A 129 -12.53 1.72 -19.06
C GLN A 129 -11.14 1.67 -19.72
N GLN A 130 -10.64 2.79 -20.26
CA GLN A 130 -9.34 2.86 -20.93
C GLN A 130 -8.18 2.49 -19.98
N ASP A 131 -8.11 3.15 -18.83
CA ASP A 131 -7.00 2.97 -17.89
C ASP A 131 -7.00 1.57 -17.25
N ILE A 132 -8.19 1.06 -16.87
CA ILE A 132 -8.31 -0.28 -16.27
C ILE A 132 -7.97 -1.36 -17.31
N ARG A 133 -8.50 -1.28 -18.53
CA ARG A 133 -8.17 -2.24 -19.60
C ARG A 133 -6.68 -2.27 -19.89
N SER A 134 -6.07 -1.08 -20.01
CA SER A 134 -4.65 -0.96 -20.35
C SER A 134 -3.73 -1.49 -19.24
N THR A 135 -4.11 -1.31 -17.98
CA THR A 135 -3.27 -1.69 -16.84
C THR A 135 -3.43 -3.16 -16.46
N PHE A 136 -4.66 -3.69 -16.46
CA PHE A 136 -4.97 -5.04 -15.95
C PHE A 136 -5.16 -6.08 -17.06
N ASN A 137 -5.17 -5.66 -18.34
CA ASN A 137 -5.59 -6.52 -19.45
C ASN A 137 -6.94 -7.23 -19.17
N ALA A 138 -7.81 -6.56 -18.42
CA ALA A 138 -9.13 -7.04 -18.04
C ALA A 138 -10.16 -6.38 -18.95
N ASP A 139 -11.17 -7.13 -19.41
CA ASP A 139 -12.25 -6.57 -20.23
C ASP A 139 -13.23 -5.75 -19.36
N TRP A 140 -12.76 -4.61 -18.87
CA TRP A 140 -13.57 -3.76 -18.00
C TRP A 140 -14.74 -3.16 -18.77
N THR A 141 -15.94 -3.60 -18.44
CA THR A 141 -17.16 -3.23 -19.14
C THR A 141 -17.54 -1.78 -18.83
N ARG A 142 -17.60 -0.94 -19.86
CA ARG A 142 -18.30 0.35 -19.80
C ARG A 142 -19.79 0.08 -19.99
N ARG A 143 -20.57 0.13 -18.92
CA ARG A 143 -22.03 -0.07 -18.96
C ARG A 143 -22.74 1.18 -19.52
N SER A 144 -24.06 1.14 -19.48
CA SER A 144 -24.93 2.23 -19.92
C SER A 144 -24.71 3.52 -19.12
N MET A 145 -25.23 4.62 -19.66
CA MET A 145 -25.48 5.82 -18.86
C MET A 145 -26.98 5.99 -18.69
N TRP A 146 -27.42 6.12 -17.44
CA TRP A 146 -28.83 6.23 -17.11
C TRP A 146 -29.22 7.67 -16.85
N ASN A 147 -30.30 8.11 -17.52
CA ASN A 147 -31.00 9.34 -17.17
C ASN A 147 -32.07 9.00 -16.11
N ARG A 148 -31.75 9.19 -14.83
CA ARG A 148 -32.57 8.76 -13.70
C ARG A 148 -32.51 9.76 -12.56
N ASN A 149 -33.67 9.95 -11.96
CA ASN A 149 -33.93 10.99 -10.98
C ASN A 149 -33.46 10.63 -9.56
N TYR A 150 -32.15 10.54 -9.36
CA TYR A 150 -31.54 10.36 -8.03
C TYR A 150 -31.18 11.69 -7.39
N SER A 151 -31.22 11.76 -6.06
CA SER A 151 -30.95 13.02 -5.35
C SER A 151 -29.58 13.60 -5.68
N GLU A 152 -28.56 12.75 -5.78
CA GLU A 152 -27.15 13.13 -6.05
C GLU A 152 -26.90 13.64 -7.47
N THR A 153 -27.87 13.55 -8.37
CA THR A 153 -27.78 14.08 -9.75
C THR A 153 -28.91 15.05 -10.11
N ARG A 154 -30.05 14.96 -9.40
CA ARG A 154 -31.19 15.89 -9.52
C ARG A 154 -30.95 17.18 -8.75
N LEU A 155 -30.55 17.10 -7.48
CA LEU A 155 -30.53 18.28 -6.61
C LEU A 155 -29.30 19.18 -6.76
N PRO A 156 -28.08 18.70 -7.10
CA PRO A 156 -26.94 19.59 -7.21
C PRO A 156 -27.20 20.73 -8.21
N ALA A 157 -26.79 21.94 -7.81
CA ALA A 157 -26.92 23.16 -8.60
C ALA A 157 -25.98 23.19 -9.81
N VAL A 158 -25.01 22.28 -9.85
CA VAL A 158 -23.89 22.19 -10.79
C VAL A 158 -23.90 20.84 -11.53
N PRO A 159 -23.14 20.67 -12.63
CA PRO A 159 -23.00 19.38 -13.30
C PRO A 159 -22.68 18.26 -12.31
N SER A 160 -23.41 17.16 -12.39
CA SER A 160 -23.39 16.12 -11.38
C SER A 160 -23.68 14.73 -11.94
N THR A 161 -22.93 13.74 -11.47
CA THR A 161 -23.07 12.34 -11.86
C THR A 161 -22.87 11.41 -10.68
N ILE A 162 -23.54 10.26 -10.71
CA ILE A 162 -23.14 9.07 -9.95
C ILE A 162 -22.26 8.23 -10.86
N VAL A 163 -21.18 7.70 -10.31
CA VAL A 163 -20.34 6.68 -10.93
C VAL A 163 -20.46 5.43 -10.07
N GLU A 164 -21.19 4.44 -10.57
CA GLU A 164 -21.17 3.08 -10.02
C GLU A 164 -19.91 2.40 -10.53
N LEU A 165 -18.83 2.46 -9.76
CA LEU A 165 -17.49 2.08 -10.23
C LEU A 165 -17.44 0.61 -10.65
N LEU A 166 -17.90 -0.27 -9.76
CA LEU A 166 -17.86 -1.72 -9.90
C LEU A 166 -19.08 -2.32 -9.23
N SER A 167 -19.27 -3.63 -9.39
CA SER A 167 -20.33 -4.36 -8.72
C SER A 167 -19.84 -5.16 -7.52
N HIS A 168 -20.22 -4.78 -6.30
CA HIS A 168 -19.72 -5.39 -5.06
C HIS A 168 -20.31 -6.77 -4.76
N GLN A 169 -21.36 -7.19 -5.48
CA GLN A 169 -21.87 -8.57 -5.46
C GLN A 169 -21.26 -9.46 -6.55
N ASN A 170 -20.48 -8.89 -7.49
CA ASN A 170 -19.88 -9.66 -8.57
C ASN A 170 -18.46 -10.09 -8.20
N PHE A 171 -18.23 -11.40 -8.09
CA PHE A 171 -16.93 -11.95 -7.73
C PHE A 171 -15.80 -11.46 -8.67
N ALA A 172 -16.03 -11.44 -9.99
CA ALA A 172 -15.03 -11.01 -10.95
C ALA A 172 -14.64 -9.53 -10.80
N ASP A 173 -15.60 -8.66 -10.48
CA ASP A 173 -15.32 -7.25 -10.18
C ASP A 173 -14.53 -7.12 -8.88
N MET A 174 -14.92 -7.85 -7.83
CA MET A 174 -14.28 -7.77 -6.51
C MET A 174 -12.87 -8.35 -6.48
N ARG A 175 -12.51 -9.26 -7.40
CA ARG A 175 -11.11 -9.68 -7.59
C ARG A 175 -10.19 -8.49 -7.90
N LEU A 176 -10.68 -7.53 -8.68
CA LEU A 176 -9.99 -6.28 -8.92
C LEU A 176 -10.29 -5.25 -7.81
N GLY A 177 -11.53 -5.16 -7.33
CA GLY A 177 -11.94 -4.20 -6.30
C GLY A 177 -11.15 -4.29 -4.98
N HIS A 178 -10.68 -5.48 -4.62
CA HIS A 178 -9.81 -5.68 -3.46
C HIS A 178 -8.32 -5.41 -3.73
N ASP A 179 -7.89 -5.29 -4.98
CA ASP A 179 -6.49 -4.99 -5.34
C ASP A 179 -6.18 -3.50 -5.08
N PRO A 180 -5.21 -3.17 -4.20
CA PRO A 180 -4.78 -1.78 -4.00
C PRO A 180 -4.33 -1.07 -5.29
N LYS A 181 -3.82 -1.80 -6.29
CA LYS A 181 -3.43 -1.21 -7.58
C LYS A 181 -4.61 -0.85 -8.44
N PHE A 182 -5.68 -1.64 -8.40
CA PHE A 182 -6.93 -1.27 -9.05
C PHE A 182 -7.49 -0.01 -8.40
N LYS A 183 -7.49 0.07 -7.06
CA LYS A 183 -7.93 1.26 -6.33
C LYS A 183 -7.11 2.50 -6.75
N PHE A 184 -5.79 2.39 -6.88
CA PHE A 184 -4.94 3.48 -7.39
C PHE A 184 -5.29 3.86 -8.83
N THR A 185 -5.37 2.88 -9.74
CA THR A 185 -5.65 3.10 -11.18
C THR A 185 -7.02 3.75 -11.39
N ALA A 186 -8.06 3.20 -10.77
CA ALA A 186 -9.42 3.74 -10.83
C ALA A 186 -9.49 5.16 -10.25
N SER A 187 -8.87 5.40 -9.09
CA SER A 187 -8.82 6.74 -8.48
C SER A 187 -8.09 7.75 -9.36
N ARG A 188 -6.97 7.34 -9.96
CA ARG A 188 -6.21 8.19 -10.89
C ARG A 188 -7.01 8.49 -12.15
N ALA A 189 -7.74 7.53 -12.71
CA ALA A 189 -8.64 7.74 -13.85
C ALA A 189 -9.78 8.73 -13.54
N LEU A 190 -10.38 8.63 -12.34
CA LEU A 190 -11.37 9.60 -11.85
C LEU A 190 -10.75 11.00 -11.73
N TYR A 191 -9.57 11.12 -11.12
CA TYR A 191 -8.83 12.38 -11.02
C TYR A 191 -8.56 13.01 -12.40
N LYS A 192 -8.01 12.23 -13.34
CA LYS A 192 -7.74 12.68 -14.72
C LYS A 192 -9.02 13.20 -15.39
N SER A 193 -10.14 12.50 -15.19
CA SER A 193 -11.45 12.89 -15.74
C SER A 193 -11.94 14.22 -15.16
N ILE A 194 -11.84 14.42 -13.84
CA ILE A 194 -12.20 15.69 -13.19
C ILE A 194 -11.35 16.84 -13.75
N LEU A 195 -10.04 16.63 -13.80
CA LEU A 195 -9.09 17.62 -14.29
C LEU A 195 -9.38 17.99 -15.76
N GLN A 196 -9.57 16.99 -16.62
CA GLN A 196 -9.89 17.18 -18.03
C GLN A 196 -11.23 17.91 -18.20
N TYR A 197 -12.26 17.54 -17.43
CA TYR A 197 -13.57 18.19 -17.49
C TYR A 197 -13.47 19.68 -17.19
N ILE A 198 -12.92 20.02 -16.02
CA ILE A 198 -12.80 21.41 -15.56
C ILE A 198 -11.97 22.23 -16.55
N CYS A 199 -10.78 21.77 -16.94
CA CYS A 199 -9.93 22.53 -17.85
C CYS A 199 -10.58 22.75 -19.22
N THR A 200 -11.34 21.77 -19.72
CA THR A 200 -12.11 21.92 -20.97
C THR A 200 -13.17 23.01 -20.85
N GLN A 201 -13.91 23.09 -19.72
CA GLN A 201 -14.91 24.15 -19.52
C GLN A 201 -14.29 25.55 -19.53
N HIS A 202 -13.02 25.67 -19.13
CA HIS A 202 -12.28 26.94 -19.11
C HIS A 202 -11.41 27.19 -20.34
N ASN A 203 -11.45 26.31 -21.35
CA ASN A 203 -10.54 26.35 -22.51
C ASN A 203 -9.06 26.44 -22.11
N LYS A 204 -8.66 25.63 -21.11
CA LYS A 204 -7.30 25.54 -20.60
C LYS A 204 -6.71 24.17 -20.88
N GLU A 205 -5.40 24.15 -21.11
CA GLU A 205 -4.64 22.90 -21.08
C GLU A 205 -4.56 22.36 -19.65
N TYR A 206 -4.48 21.03 -19.53
CA TYR A 206 -4.29 20.35 -18.25
C TYR A 206 -2.96 19.60 -18.19
N VAL A 207 -2.44 19.43 -16.98
CA VAL A 207 -1.23 18.65 -16.69
C VAL A 207 -1.56 17.69 -15.56
N VAL A 208 -1.35 16.40 -15.77
CA VAL A 208 -1.60 15.36 -14.76
C VAL A 208 -0.41 15.29 -13.80
N GLN A 209 -0.63 15.05 -12.51
CA GLN A 209 0.48 14.88 -11.54
C GLN A 209 1.32 13.62 -11.87
N PRO A 210 2.63 13.61 -11.56
CA PRO A 210 3.50 12.47 -11.88
C PRO A 210 3.19 11.19 -11.10
N LEU A 211 3.80 10.09 -11.55
CA LEU A 211 3.87 8.83 -10.79
C LEU A 211 5.00 8.90 -9.74
N PRO A 212 4.96 8.06 -8.68
CA PRO A 212 6.04 7.97 -7.68
C PRO A 212 7.40 7.68 -8.31
N VAL A 213 8.46 8.18 -7.69
CA VAL A 213 9.84 7.85 -8.09
C VAL A 213 10.18 6.40 -7.74
N HIS A 214 11.15 5.82 -8.44
CA HIS A 214 11.68 4.48 -8.17
C HIS A 214 13.20 4.49 -8.05
N ASN A 215 13.82 3.32 -7.78
CA ASN A 215 15.26 3.14 -7.61
C ASN A 215 15.86 4.06 -6.54
N PHE A 216 15.12 4.31 -5.45
CA PHE A 216 15.57 5.24 -4.43
C PHE A 216 16.76 4.63 -3.65
N SER A 217 17.80 5.42 -3.40
CA SER A 217 18.94 4.97 -2.60
C SER A 217 19.57 6.11 -1.80
N VAL A 218 20.13 5.76 -0.65
CA VAL A 218 20.91 6.65 0.22
C VAL A 218 22.32 6.09 0.35
N ARG A 219 23.34 6.95 0.22
CA ARG A 219 24.76 6.60 0.43
C ARG A 219 25.44 7.65 1.29
N PHE A 220 26.56 7.27 1.89
CA PHE A 220 27.45 8.26 2.50
C PHE A 220 28.14 9.07 1.40
N GLY A 221 28.04 10.39 1.51
CA GLY A 221 28.66 11.28 0.54
C GLY A 221 30.17 11.39 0.70
N LYS A 222 30.83 11.91 -0.33
CA LYS A 222 32.30 12.07 -0.35
C LYS A 222 32.82 13.03 0.73
N LYS A 223 31.99 13.99 1.17
CA LYS A 223 32.34 14.94 2.23
C LYS A 223 31.96 14.38 3.59
N LYS A 224 32.72 14.75 4.63
CA LYS A 224 32.46 14.33 6.02
C LYS A 224 31.02 14.65 6.42
N ASN A 225 30.34 13.66 7.00
CA ASN A 225 28.98 13.76 7.52
C ASN A 225 27.96 14.25 6.49
N THR A 226 28.06 13.75 5.26
CA THR A 226 27.05 14.00 4.22
C THR A 226 26.39 12.70 3.78
N LEU A 227 25.14 12.82 3.33
CA LEU A 227 24.42 11.77 2.63
C LEU A 227 24.15 12.22 1.20
N GLU A 228 24.26 11.28 0.27
CA GLU A 228 23.88 11.41 -1.13
C GLU A 228 22.64 10.54 -1.39
N LEU A 229 21.56 11.18 -1.80
CA LEU A 229 20.29 10.57 -2.15
C LEU A 229 20.17 10.56 -3.67
N SER A 230 19.67 9.48 -4.26
CA SER A 230 19.41 9.39 -5.71
C SER A 230 18.18 8.54 -6.00
N TRP A 231 17.44 8.88 -7.06
CA TRP A 231 16.22 8.21 -7.48
C TRP A 231 16.02 8.37 -9.00
N GLN A 232 14.93 7.84 -9.54
CA GLN A 232 14.54 8.02 -10.94
C GLN A 232 13.06 8.42 -11.05
N GLY A 233 12.77 9.36 -11.95
CA GLY A 233 11.39 9.72 -12.30
C GLY A 233 10.74 8.66 -13.17
N VAL A 234 9.41 8.53 -13.08
CA VAL A 234 8.65 7.55 -13.87
C VAL A 234 7.81 8.29 -14.92
N ASP A 235 7.93 7.85 -16.17
CA ASP A 235 7.03 8.26 -17.25
C ASP A 235 5.73 7.46 -17.19
N ASP A 236 4.59 8.16 -17.31
CA ASP A 236 3.26 7.54 -17.35
C ASP A 236 2.87 7.30 -18.83
N PRO A 237 2.88 6.04 -19.33
CA PRO A 237 2.53 5.77 -20.72
C PRO A 237 1.06 6.09 -21.04
N LEU A 238 0.20 6.19 -20.02
CA LEU A 238 -1.21 6.54 -20.18
C LEU A 238 -1.44 8.06 -20.14
N GLU A 239 -0.48 8.85 -19.63
CA GLU A 239 -0.58 10.31 -19.53
C GLU A 239 0.75 11.01 -19.80
N PRO A 240 1.06 11.35 -21.06
CA PRO A 240 2.31 12.02 -21.42
C PRO A 240 2.53 13.38 -20.75
N THR A 241 1.48 14.03 -20.22
CA THR A 241 1.62 15.29 -19.48
C THR A 241 2.15 15.09 -18.06
N ALA A 242 2.16 13.84 -17.56
CA ALA A 242 2.56 13.50 -16.20
C ALA A 242 4.07 13.45 -15.96
N THR A 243 4.89 13.91 -16.91
CA THR A 243 6.35 13.91 -16.79
C THR A 243 6.82 14.69 -15.53
N PRO A 244 7.68 14.08 -14.69
CA PRO A 244 8.33 14.78 -13.59
C PRO A 244 9.16 15.98 -14.07
N ARG A 245 9.11 17.09 -13.33
CA ARG A 245 9.94 18.29 -13.59
C ARG A 245 10.91 18.60 -12.47
N GLU A 246 10.47 18.38 -11.24
CA GLU A 246 11.20 18.62 -10.01
C GLU A 246 10.81 17.55 -9.00
N TYR A 247 11.45 17.56 -7.84
CA TYR A 247 11.21 16.63 -6.76
C TYR A 247 11.16 17.35 -5.42
N ILE A 248 10.46 16.78 -4.44
CA ILE A 248 10.50 17.24 -3.06
C ILE A 248 11.09 16.12 -2.20
N VAL A 249 12.17 16.44 -1.49
CA VAL A 249 12.84 15.54 -0.56
C VAL A 249 12.37 15.87 0.86
N TYR A 250 11.64 14.96 1.47
CA TYR A 250 11.19 15.09 2.85
C TYR A 250 12.16 14.39 3.78
N THR A 251 12.50 15.04 4.90
CA THR A 251 13.41 14.50 5.91
C THR A 251 12.70 14.33 7.25
N ARG A 252 12.89 13.17 7.88
CA ARG A 252 12.51 12.90 9.27
C ARG A 252 13.77 12.63 10.08
N ILE A 253 13.89 13.29 11.24
CA ILE A 253 15.02 13.15 12.15
C ILE A 253 14.57 12.37 13.40
N GLY A 254 15.25 11.26 13.72
CA GLY A 254 14.92 10.42 14.85
C GLY A 254 13.49 9.87 14.78
N ARG A 255 12.68 10.11 15.83
CA ARG A 255 11.26 9.70 15.91
C ARG A 255 10.28 10.85 15.61
N GLY A 256 10.75 11.97 15.07
CA GLY A 256 9.91 13.12 14.73
C GLY A 256 8.97 12.87 13.54
N GLY A 257 8.24 13.91 13.12
CA GLY A 257 7.54 13.93 11.84
C GLY A 257 8.50 14.22 10.66
N PHE A 258 8.01 14.05 9.44
CA PHE A 258 8.68 14.61 8.26
C PHE A 258 8.56 16.14 8.27
N ASP A 259 9.59 16.83 7.76
CA ASP A 259 9.58 18.26 7.52
C ASP A 259 8.65 18.66 6.35
N ASN A 260 8.67 19.94 5.97
CA ASN A 260 7.90 20.46 4.83
C ASN A 260 8.57 20.19 3.47
N GLY A 261 9.68 19.43 3.44
CA GLY A 261 10.40 19.06 2.24
C GLY A 261 11.32 20.14 1.67
N VAL A 262 12.30 19.69 0.89
CA VAL A 262 13.22 20.54 0.11
C VAL A 262 13.01 20.25 -1.37
N ARG A 263 12.65 21.30 -2.13
CA ARG A 263 12.47 21.20 -3.58
C ARG A 263 13.81 21.16 -4.30
N VAL A 264 13.97 20.20 -5.22
CA VAL A 264 15.19 20.00 -6.01
C VAL A 264 14.83 19.74 -7.48
N SER A 265 15.66 20.20 -8.41
CA SER A 265 15.42 20.01 -9.85
C SER A 265 16.08 18.76 -10.43
N ASN A 266 17.04 18.19 -9.71
CA ASN A 266 17.76 16.99 -10.15
C ASN A 266 17.25 15.75 -9.42
N PRO A 267 17.39 14.55 -10.02
CA PRO A 267 16.99 13.29 -9.39
C PRO A 267 17.99 12.80 -8.32
N PHE A 268 18.66 13.75 -7.65
CA PHE A 268 19.57 13.49 -6.55
C PHE A 268 19.60 14.70 -5.61
N HIS A 269 19.97 14.44 -4.36
CA HIS A 269 20.16 15.49 -3.36
C HIS A 269 21.28 15.12 -2.38
N THR A 270 22.12 16.09 -2.04
CA THR A 270 23.16 15.92 -1.02
C THR A 270 22.87 16.83 0.15
N LEU A 271 22.89 16.26 1.36
CA LEU A 271 22.69 17.02 2.59
C LEU A 271 23.73 16.66 3.65
N LYS A 272 23.89 17.56 4.62
CA LYS A 272 24.70 17.33 5.82
C LYS A 272 23.85 16.66 6.89
N ILE A 273 24.49 15.82 7.69
CA ILE A 273 23.88 15.13 8.83
C ILE A 273 24.74 15.25 10.09
N GLU A 274 24.13 14.99 11.23
CA GLU A 274 24.82 14.86 12.50
C GLU A 274 25.03 13.37 12.84
N PRO A 275 26.27 12.93 13.11
CA PRO A 275 26.52 11.58 13.58
C PRO A 275 25.81 11.28 14.91
N GLY A 276 25.27 10.07 15.05
CA GLY A 276 24.54 9.64 16.25
C GLY A 276 23.01 9.76 16.14
N ILE A 277 22.47 10.25 15.01
CA ILE A 277 21.03 10.37 14.77
C ILE A 277 20.63 9.62 13.49
N VAL A 278 19.46 8.94 13.53
CA VAL A 278 18.88 8.30 12.35
C VAL A 278 18.10 9.34 11.56
N TYR A 279 18.34 9.38 10.25
CA TYR A 279 17.60 10.19 9.28
C TYR A 279 16.77 9.26 8.41
N SER A 280 15.53 9.63 8.11
CA SER A 280 14.67 8.95 7.14
C SER A 280 14.23 9.91 6.06
N PHE A 281 14.06 9.41 4.84
CA PHE A 281 13.78 10.20 3.66
C PHE A 281 12.66 9.56 2.84
N LYS A 282 11.82 10.39 2.24
CA LYS A 282 10.95 10.01 1.12
C LYS A 282 10.99 11.11 0.07
N VAL A 283 10.79 10.74 -1.18
CA VAL A 283 10.84 11.65 -2.31
C VAL A 283 9.52 11.59 -3.08
N THR A 284 9.03 12.74 -3.52
CA THR A 284 7.91 12.84 -4.46
C THR A 284 8.37 13.53 -5.74
N ALA A 285 7.76 13.15 -6.86
CA ALA A 285 7.91 13.84 -8.14
C ALA A 285 6.86 14.94 -8.28
N VAL A 286 7.25 16.06 -8.86
CA VAL A 286 6.40 17.25 -9.01
C VAL A 286 6.44 17.75 -10.44
N ASN A 287 5.27 18.16 -10.94
CA ASN A 287 5.15 18.97 -12.14
C ASN A 287 4.08 20.06 -11.94
N ARG A 288 3.64 20.71 -13.01
CA ARG A 288 2.60 21.75 -12.93
C ARG A 288 1.22 21.23 -12.52
N GLY A 289 0.99 19.92 -12.65
CA GLY A 289 -0.25 19.23 -12.32
C GLY A 289 -0.38 18.79 -10.87
N GLY A 290 0.72 18.75 -10.12
CA GLY A 290 0.73 18.39 -8.71
C GLY A 290 1.95 17.56 -8.30
N GLU A 291 1.78 16.86 -7.19
CA GLU A 291 2.78 16.03 -6.53
C GLU A 291 2.36 14.56 -6.56
N SER A 292 3.31 13.66 -6.80
CA SER A 292 3.07 12.22 -6.84
C SER A 292 2.81 11.64 -5.44
N PHE A 293 2.41 10.37 -5.38
CA PHE A 293 2.57 9.58 -4.15
C PHE A 293 4.08 9.48 -3.82
N PRO A 294 4.45 9.30 -2.54
CA PRO A 294 5.85 9.22 -2.14
C PRO A 294 6.49 7.91 -2.59
N SER A 295 7.82 7.93 -2.70
CA SER A 295 8.66 6.72 -2.66
C SER A 295 8.44 5.94 -1.36
N GLU A 296 9.02 4.75 -1.29
CA GLU A 296 9.33 4.12 0.00
C GLU A 296 10.19 5.04 0.88
N ILE A 297 10.22 4.74 2.18
CA ILE A 297 11.00 5.49 3.16
C ILE A 297 12.33 4.77 3.42
N LEU A 298 13.41 5.44 3.06
CA LEU A 298 14.77 4.97 3.30
C LEU A 298 15.37 5.65 4.53
N ALA A 299 16.29 4.97 5.22
CA ALA A 299 16.93 5.46 6.43
C ALA A 299 18.45 5.36 6.37
N ALA A 300 19.13 6.28 7.06
CA ALA A 300 20.57 6.27 7.21
C ALA A 300 21.00 6.75 8.60
N TYR A 301 22.17 6.28 9.03
CA TYR A 301 22.75 6.58 10.32
C TYR A 301 24.27 6.52 10.24
N LYS A 302 24.95 7.58 10.68
CA LYS A 302 26.39 7.59 10.87
C LYS A 302 26.72 7.40 12.34
N SER A 303 27.39 6.30 12.69
CA SER A 303 27.92 6.08 14.03
C SER A 303 29.03 7.08 14.37
N LYS A 304 29.08 7.54 15.63
CA LYS A 304 30.19 8.36 16.15
C LYS A 304 31.50 7.56 16.23
N HIS A 305 31.40 6.24 16.40
CA HIS A 305 32.52 5.31 16.46
C HIS A 305 32.22 4.14 15.52
N GLU A 306 32.44 4.34 14.21
CA GLU A 306 32.14 3.34 13.18
C GLU A 306 33.18 2.20 13.19
N LYS A 307 32.69 0.97 13.38
CA LYS A 307 33.44 -0.30 13.26
C LYS A 307 33.18 -0.98 11.92
N ALA A 308 31.94 -0.92 11.44
CA ALA A 308 31.52 -1.50 10.17
C ALA A 308 30.27 -0.78 9.64
N ARG A 309 29.92 -1.07 8.38
CA ARG A 309 28.74 -0.54 7.71
C ARG A 309 27.76 -1.66 7.37
N VAL A 310 26.47 -1.34 7.42
CA VAL A 310 25.39 -2.22 6.99
C VAL A 310 24.64 -1.54 5.85
N LEU A 311 24.38 -2.25 4.76
CA LEU A 311 23.38 -1.84 3.78
C LEU A 311 22.06 -2.49 4.14
N ILE A 312 21.01 -1.68 4.31
CA ILE A 312 19.65 -2.19 4.46
C ILE A 312 18.97 -2.10 3.09
N ILE A 313 18.52 -3.23 2.56
CA ILE A 313 17.83 -3.30 1.28
C ILE A 313 16.36 -3.53 1.60
N ASN A 314 15.51 -2.59 1.22
CA ASN A 314 14.07 -2.77 1.35
C ASN A 314 13.52 -3.42 0.08
N GLY A 315 13.24 -4.72 0.15
CA GLY A 315 12.56 -5.45 -0.91
C GLY A 315 11.12 -5.79 -0.54
N PHE A 316 10.54 -5.16 0.49
CA PHE A 316 9.13 -5.35 0.83
C PHE A 316 8.30 -4.19 0.29
N ASP A 317 7.95 -4.30 -0.98
CA ASP A 317 7.08 -3.38 -1.71
C ASP A 317 5.69 -3.99 -1.99
N ARG A 318 5.51 -5.29 -1.70
CA ARG A 318 4.25 -6.00 -1.93
C ARG A 318 3.06 -5.29 -1.29
N ILE A 319 2.13 -4.93 -2.17
CA ILE A 319 0.71 -4.67 -1.90
C ILE A 319 -0.13 -5.64 -2.74
N SER A 320 -1.17 -6.24 -2.17
CA SER A 320 -1.96 -7.28 -2.84
C SER A 320 -3.40 -7.35 -2.36
N SER A 321 -4.25 -7.94 -3.19
CA SER A 321 -5.58 -8.42 -2.77
C SER A 321 -5.44 -9.65 -1.84
N PRO A 322 -6.54 -10.06 -1.17
CA PRO A 322 -6.58 -11.35 -0.49
C PRO A 322 -6.43 -12.55 -1.45
N ALA A 323 -6.10 -13.71 -0.89
CA ALA A 323 -6.06 -14.97 -1.62
C ALA A 323 -7.42 -15.29 -2.24
N VAL A 324 -7.44 -15.60 -3.52
CA VAL A 324 -8.65 -15.90 -4.27
C VAL A 324 -8.92 -17.42 -4.26
N ILE A 325 -10.16 -17.80 -3.97
CA ILE A 325 -10.72 -19.12 -4.29
C ILE A 325 -11.56 -18.96 -5.56
N ASN A 326 -11.21 -19.72 -6.59
CA ASN A 326 -11.94 -19.76 -7.85
C ASN A 326 -11.89 -21.19 -8.40
N THR A 327 -12.88 -21.99 -8.05
CA THR A 327 -13.11 -23.35 -8.56
C THR A 327 -14.49 -23.41 -9.23
N PRO A 328 -14.88 -24.50 -9.91
CA PRO A 328 -16.21 -24.61 -10.49
C PRO A 328 -17.38 -24.44 -9.49
N ASP A 329 -17.17 -24.82 -8.23
CA ASP A 329 -18.20 -24.78 -7.19
C ASP A 329 -18.02 -23.61 -6.20
N GLU A 330 -16.79 -23.10 -6.03
CA GLU A 330 -16.47 -22.09 -5.03
C GLU A 330 -15.86 -20.81 -5.61
N ALA A 331 -16.28 -19.66 -5.07
CA ALA A 331 -15.75 -18.34 -5.36
C ALA A 331 -15.61 -17.50 -4.10
N GLY A 332 -14.49 -16.81 -3.94
CA GLY A 332 -14.34 -15.87 -2.83
C GLY A 332 -12.90 -15.54 -2.47
N PHE A 333 -12.76 -15.03 -1.25
CA PHE A 333 -11.51 -14.54 -0.69
C PHE A 333 -11.19 -15.24 0.64
N ASP A 334 -10.08 -15.97 0.67
CA ASP A 334 -9.61 -16.70 1.85
C ASP A 334 -8.62 -15.85 2.67
N LEU A 335 -9.17 -15.08 3.62
CA LEU A 335 -8.38 -14.25 4.52
C LEU A 335 -7.49 -15.05 5.47
N THR A 336 -7.77 -16.35 5.66
CA THR A 336 -6.98 -17.21 6.55
C THR A 336 -5.67 -17.64 5.88
N LYS A 337 -5.70 -17.85 4.57
CA LYS A 337 -4.54 -18.15 3.74
C LYS A 337 -3.67 -16.91 3.53
N ASP A 338 -4.24 -15.85 2.99
CA ASP A 338 -3.58 -14.56 2.80
C ASP A 338 -4.65 -13.45 2.78
N PRO A 339 -4.70 -12.56 3.79
CA PRO A 339 -5.66 -11.45 3.82
C PRO A 339 -5.29 -10.32 2.84
N GLY A 340 -4.18 -10.46 2.11
CA GLY A 340 -3.64 -9.43 1.25
C GLY A 340 -2.80 -8.43 2.03
N VAL A 341 -2.17 -7.50 1.30
CA VAL A 341 -1.33 -6.46 1.88
C VAL A 341 -1.83 -5.11 1.41
N PRO A 342 -2.55 -4.35 2.26
CA PRO A 342 -3.01 -3.02 1.91
C PRO A 342 -1.87 -2.02 1.71
N TYR A 343 -2.10 -1.00 0.88
CA TYR A 343 -1.25 0.20 0.87
C TYR A 343 -1.54 1.01 2.15
N LEU A 344 -0.59 1.04 3.09
CA LEU A 344 -0.68 1.62 4.43
C LEU A 344 -1.72 0.95 5.36
N TYR A 345 -2.97 0.88 4.94
CA TYR A 345 -4.05 0.25 5.70
C TYR A 345 -5.29 -0.04 4.82
N ASP A 346 -6.19 -0.87 5.34
CA ASP A 346 -7.52 -1.08 4.75
C ASP A 346 -8.64 -0.93 5.79
N ILE A 347 -9.79 -0.48 5.32
CA ILE A 347 -11.05 -0.35 6.10
C ILE A 347 -12.24 -0.94 5.34
N SER A 348 -11.98 -1.73 4.29
CA SER A 348 -13.01 -2.20 3.35
C SER A 348 -13.54 -3.59 3.66
N LEU A 349 -12.94 -4.31 4.60
CA LEU A 349 -13.36 -5.66 4.99
C LEU A 349 -14.28 -5.63 6.20
N CYS A 350 -15.43 -6.31 6.10
CA CYS A 350 -16.31 -6.54 7.25
C CYS A 350 -15.81 -7.70 8.11
N GLY A 351 -15.35 -8.80 7.50
CA GLY A 351 -14.92 -10.01 8.20
C GLY A 351 -14.46 -11.09 7.23
N SER A 352 -14.15 -12.27 7.76
CA SER A 352 -13.83 -13.46 6.96
C SER A 352 -15.07 -13.92 6.17
N GLN A 353 -14.88 -14.29 4.91
CA GLN A 353 -15.97 -14.81 4.08
C GLN A 353 -16.43 -16.17 4.62
N LEU A 354 -17.75 -16.34 4.72
CA LEU A 354 -18.41 -17.51 5.29
C LEU A 354 -19.07 -18.38 4.22
N ASN A 355 -19.50 -17.79 3.10
CA ASN A 355 -20.16 -18.50 2.01
C ASN A 355 -19.39 -18.34 0.69
N PHE A 356 -18.88 -19.46 0.18
CA PHE A 356 -18.15 -19.55 -1.07
C PHE A 356 -18.95 -20.19 -2.21
N ASP A 357 -20.18 -20.66 -1.99
CA ASP A 357 -20.96 -21.41 -2.98
C ASP A 357 -21.34 -20.52 -4.19
N ARG A 358 -20.81 -20.85 -5.36
CA ARG A 358 -21.08 -20.13 -6.62
C ARG A 358 -22.55 -20.15 -7.02
N LYS A 359 -23.32 -21.17 -6.61
CA LYS A 359 -24.76 -21.28 -6.92
C LYS A 359 -25.57 -20.21 -6.18
N GLU A 360 -25.00 -19.60 -5.15
CA GLU A 360 -25.59 -18.53 -4.35
C GLU A 360 -25.16 -17.12 -4.83
N ALA A 361 -24.59 -17.00 -6.03
CA ALA A 361 -24.29 -15.71 -6.65
C ALA A 361 -25.53 -14.80 -6.71
N GLY A 362 -25.39 -13.54 -6.30
CA GLY A 362 -26.49 -12.57 -6.20
C GLY A 362 -27.44 -12.79 -5.02
N LYS A 363 -27.15 -13.77 -4.16
CA LYS A 363 -27.89 -14.03 -2.92
C LYS A 363 -26.96 -13.92 -1.73
N ARG A 364 -26.15 -14.97 -1.51
CA ARG A 364 -25.37 -15.19 -0.29
C ARG A 364 -23.87 -15.39 -0.55
N LEU A 365 -23.46 -15.54 -1.81
CA LEU A 365 -22.05 -15.62 -2.17
C LEU A 365 -21.32 -14.36 -1.67
N GLY A 366 -20.23 -14.54 -0.92
CA GLY A 366 -19.47 -13.43 -0.35
C GLY A 366 -19.99 -12.94 1.01
N GLU A 367 -21.06 -13.51 1.57
CA GLU A 367 -21.46 -13.26 2.96
C GLU A 367 -20.25 -13.45 3.89
N SER A 368 -20.02 -12.48 4.78
CA SER A 368 -18.88 -12.45 5.69
C SER A 368 -19.30 -12.28 7.14
N GLY A 369 -18.35 -12.50 8.05
CA GLY A 369 -18.44 -11.97 9.41
C GLY A 369 -18.35 -10.44 9.45
N ASN A 370 -18.29 -9.90 10.67
CA ASN A 370 -18.24 -8.46 10.97
C ASN A 370 -17.09 -8.07 11.92
N GLU A 371 -16.16 -9.01 12.19
CA GLU A 371 -15.07 -8.83 13.15
C GLU A 371 -14.07 -7.72 12.77
N TYR A 372 -14.11 -7.23 11.52
CA TYR A 372 -13.21 -6.22 10.98
C TYR A 372 -13.85 -4.86 10.67
N GLU A 373 -15.18 -4.69 10.81
CA GLU A 373 -15.88 -3.43 10.46
C GLU A 373 -15.34 -2.19 11.20
N ARG A 374 -14.67 -2.36 12.35
CA ARG A 374 -14.24 -1.24 13.20
C ARG A 374 -12.74 -1.05 13.28
N ILE A 375 -11.97 -1.84 12.53
CA ILE A 375 -10.51 -1.80 12.62
C ILE A 375 -9.91 -1.18 11.37
N LYS A 376 -8.86 -0.39 11.58
CA LYS A 376 -7.97 0.06 10.51
C LYS A 376 -6.90 -1.01 10.28
N ILE A 377 -7.18 -2.02 9.46
CA ILE A 377 -6.26 -3.14 9.21
C ILE A 377 -4.93 -2.59 8.68
N ALA A 378 -3.84 -2.81 9.41
CA ALA A 378 -2.52 -2.33 9.05
C ALA A 378 -1.99 -3.06 7.81
N GLY A 379 -1.42 -2.29 6.87
CA GLY A 379 -0.80 -2.79 5.65
C GLY A 379 0.70 -2.49 5.58
N ASN A 380 1.23 -2.42 4.36
CA ASN A 380 2.63 -2.06 4.11
C ASN A 380 2.82 -0.55 4.34
N THR A 381 3.70 -0.20 5.28
CA THR A 381 4.04 1.19 5.63
C THR A 381 5.23 1.75 4.87
N PHE A 382 6.00 0.89 4.20
CA PHE A 382 7.22 1.21 3.46
C PHE A 382 8.31 1.91 4.30
N ASP A 383 8.28 1.76 5.63
CA ASP A 383 9.18 2.43 6.60
C ASP A 383 9.98 1.44 7.46
N TYR A 384 10.20 0.23 6.93
CA TYR A 384 10.89 -0.83 7.64
C TYR A 384 12.41 -0.65 7.78
N PRO A 385 13.12 0.06 6.86
CA PRO A 385 14.52 0.43 7.08
C PRO A 385 14.74 1.23 8.37
N PHE A 386 13.78 2.05 8.80
CA PHE A 386 13.87 2.73 10.09
C PHE A 386 13.83 1.74 11.26
N ILE A 387 12.97 0.72 11.21
CA ILE A 387 12.83 -0.27 12.29
C ILE A 387 14.11 -1.12 12.42
N HIS A 388 14.64 -1.62 11.32
CA HIS A 388 15.91 -2.36 11.27
C HIS A 388 17.08 -1.47 11.71
N GLY A 389 17.18 -0.29 11.11
CA GLY A 389 18.21 0.70 11.41
C GLY A 389 18.23 1.13 12.88
N LYS A 390 17.07 1.30 13.52
CA LYS A 390 16.99 1.58 14.97
C LYS A 390 17.56 0.46 15.82
N ALA A 391 17.35 -0.80 15.45
CA ALA A 391 17.94 -1.93 16.14
C ALA A 391 19.47 -1.96 15.96
N ILE A 392 19.96 -1.74 14.74
CA ILE A 392 21.41 -1.63 14.43
C ILE A 392 22.06 -0.48 15.21
N GLN A 393 21.42 0.70 15.22
CA GLN A 393 21.89 1.86 15.97
C GLN A 393 22.09 1.52 17.44
N THR A 394 21.15 0.79 18.04
CA THR A 394 21.16 0.47 19.48
C THR A 394 22.27 -0.50 19.86
N VAL A 395 22.66 -1.41 18.96
CA VAL A 395 23.83 -2.28 19.16
C VAL A 395 25.13 -1.48 19.25
N GLY A 396 25.21 -0.37 18.52
CA GLY A 396 26.35 0.54 18.52
C GLY A 396 27.54 0.03 17.70
N GLY A 397 28.38 0.94 17.23
CA GLY A 397 29.53 0.59 16.40
C GLY A 397 29.24 0.40 14.91
N TYR A 398 27.99 0.44 14.47
CA TYR A 398 27.63 0.26 13.06
C TYR A 398 27.00 1.52 12.49
N SER A 399 27.41 1.89 11.30
CA SER A 399 26.68 2.85 10.47
C SER A 399 25.82 2.10 9.46
N PHE A 400 24.74 2.71 8.99
CA PHE A 400 23.95 2.11 7.91
C PHE A 400 23.44 3.16 6.94
N THR A 401 23.16 2.71 5.73
CA THR A 401 22.32 3.38 4.75
C THR A 401 21.33 2.37 4.20
N SER A 402 20.30 2.83 3.50
CA SER A 402 19.36 1.94 2.85
C SER A 402 19.09 2.30 1.39
N CYS A 403 18.60 1.31 0.66
CA CYS A 403 18.18 1.44 -0.74
C CYS A 403 16.95 0.56 -1.02
N SER A 404 16.29 0.84 -2.13
CA SER A 404 15.35 -0.09 -2.75
C SER A 404 16.08 -1.33 -3.24
N ASP A 405 15.36 -2.43 -3.44
CA ASP A 405 15.86 -3.63 -4.08
C ASP A 405 16.23 -3.37 -5.55
N GLU A 406 15.45 -2.59 -6.31
CA GLU A 406 15.77 -2.32 -7.71
C GLU A 406 17.10 -1.58 -7.88
N ALA A 407 17.48 -0.74 -6.92
CA ALA A 407 18.77 -0.06 -6.90
C ALA A 407 19.95 -1.04 -6.80
N VAL A 408 19.75 -2.22 -6.18
CA VAL A 408 20.73 -3.31 -6.16
C VAL A 408 20.65 -4.11 -7.46
N GLU A 409 19.43 -4.47 -7.89
CA GLU A 409 19.23 -5.32 -9.07
C GLU A 409 19.76 -4.72 -10.37
N ASN A 410 19.67 -3.40 -10.51
CA ASN A 410 20.19 -2.67 -11.67
C ASN A 410 21.67 -2.26 -11.51
N GLY A 411 22.30 -2.59 -10.38
CA GLY A 411 23.71 -2.30 -10.11
C GLY A 411 24.02 -0.85 -9.76
N SER A 412 23.01 -0.01 -9.50
CA SER A 412 23.25 1.36 -9.04
C SER A 412 23.97 1.34 -7.70
N VAL A 413 23.54 0.50 -6.76
CA VAL A 413 24.16 0.27 -5.45
C VAL A 413 24.98 -1.03 -5.49
N ALA A 414 26.28 -0.92 -5.21
CA ALA A 414 27.18 -2.06 -5.13
C ALA A 414 27.17 -2.67 -3.71
N LEU A 415 26.84 -3.95 -3.59
CA LEU A 415 26.79 -4.65 -2.29
C LEU A 415 28.18 -4.77 -1.68
N GLU A 416 29.22 -4.88 -2.50
CA GLU A 416 30.62 -5.09 -2.12
C GLU A 416 31.22 -3.92 -1.33
N GLU A 417 30.58 -2.74 -1.34
CA GLU A 417 30.95 -1.60 -0.50
C GLU A 417 30.61 -1.80 0.98
N TYR A 418 29.82 -2.83 1.30
CA TYR A 418 29.29 -3.10 2.64
C TYR A 418 29.70 -4.51 3.11
N PRO A 419 30.26 -4.66 4.32
CA PRO A 419 30.58 -5.98 4.87
C PRO A 419 29.35 -6.78 5.31
N ILE A 420 28.20 -6.12 5.47
CA ILE A 420 26.93 -6.70 5.90
C ILE A 420 25.80 -6.10 5.05
N ALA A 421 24.94 -6.97 4.51
CA ALA A 421 23.68 -6.61 3.87
C ALA A 421 22.52 -7.18 4.69
N ASP A 422 21.48 -6.37 4.90
CA ASP A 422 20.24 -6.70 5.59
C ASP A 422 19.08 -6.56 4.61
N TYR A 423 18.56 -7.68 4.11
CA TYR A 423 17.53 -7.71 3.08
C TYR A 423 16.14 -7.97 3.70
N ILE A 424 15.32 -6.92 3.68
CA ILE A 424 13.97 -6.91 4.23
C ILE A 424 13.01 -7.44 3.16
N LEU A 425 12.32 -8.53 3.48
CA LEU A 425 11.36 -9.16 2.59
C LEU A 425 9.95 -9.25 3.17
N GLY A 426 9.68 -8.79 4.40
CA GLY A 426 8.31 -8.68 4.93
C GLY A 426 7.36 -9.81 4.53
N LEU A 427 6.29 -9.47 3.82
CA LEU A 427 5.35 -10.42 3.19
C LEU A 427 5.57 -10.59 1.68
N GLU A 428 6.72 -10.20 1.15
CA GLU A 428 7.12 -10.29 -0.25
C GLU A 428 6.98 -11.72 -0.78
N LYS A 429 6.34 -11.87 -1.94
CA LYS A 429 6.20 -13.13 -2.68
C LYS A 429 5.48 -12.88 -4.01
N THR A 430 5.67 -13.81 -4.94
CA THR A 430 4.89 -13.86 -6.18
C THR A 430 3.41 -13.99 -5.88
N ASP A 431 2.60 -13.08 -6.42
CA ASP A 431 1.15 -13.20 -6.38
C ASP A 431 0.64 -13.88 -7.66
N GLY A 432 0.13 -15.10 -7.52
CA GLY A 432 -0.44 -15.86 -8.64
C GLY A 432 -1.83 -15.39 -9.07
N ASN A 433 -2.48 -14.49 -8.32
CA ASN A 433 -3.88 -14.11 -8.54
C ASN A 433 -4.05 -12.80 -9.32
N LEU A 434 -2.97 -12.03 -9.51
CA LEU A 434 -3.00 -10.73 -10.19
C LEU A 434 -2.81 -10.89 -11.69
N SER A 435 -3.55 -10.09 -12.46
CA SER A 435 -3.15 -9.77 -13.83
C SER A 435 -1.75 -9.16 -13.82
N ARG A 436 -0.94 -9.47 -14.85
CA ARG A 436 0.51 -9.23 -15.10
C ARG A 436 1.11 -7.84 -14.77
N ALA A 437 0.40 -6.92 -14.13
CA ALA A 437 0.80 -5.53 -13.92
C ALA A 437 2.03 -5.36 -13.02
N THR A 438 2.32 -6.29 -12.09
CA THR A 438 3.53 -6.22 -11.26
C THR A 438 3.95 -7.58 -10.73
N TYR A 439 5.27 -7.78 -10.67
CA TYR A 439 5.90 -9.01 -10.26
C TYR A 439 6.64 -8.79 -8.94
N TYR A 440 6.01 -9.22 -7.86
CA TYR A 440 6.63 -9.35 -6.54
C TYR A 440 7.41 -10.65 -6.50
N LYS A 441 8.65 -10.65 -6.02
CA LYS A 441 9.44 -11.89 -5.89
C LYS A 441 10.43 -11.73 -4.77
N THR A 442 10.46 -12.69 -3.85
CA THR A 442 11.42 -12.69 -2.74
C THR A 442 12.87 -12.56 -3.24
N PHE A 443 13.22 -13.34 -4.27
CA PHE A 443 14.52 -13.24 -4.94
C PHE A 443 14.35 -13.34 -6.46
N SER A 444 14.24 -12.19 -7.12
CA SER A 444 14.28 -12.13 -8.59
C SER A 444 15.59 -12.74 -9.13
N SER A 445 15.63 -13.08 -10.42
CA SER A 445 16.87 -13.57 -11.02
C SER A 445 18.03 -12.55 -10.95
N SER A 446 17.73 -11.25 -10.97
CA SER A 446 18.75 -10.20 -10.81
C SER A 446 19.27 -10.15 -9.37
N MET A 447 18.38 -10.20 -8.38
CA MET A 447 18.75 -10.26 -6.98
C MET A 447 19.55 -11.54 -6.65
N GLN A 448 19.14 -12.70 -7.18
CA GLN A 448 19.88 -13.95 -7.00
C GLN A 448 21.33 -13.84 -7.49
N ARG A 449 21.56 -13.20 -8.65
CA ARG A 449 22.91 -12.96 -9.18
C ARG A 449 23.71 -12.02 -8.27
N ALA A 450 23.12 -10.91 -7.85
CA ALA A 450 23.77 -9.93 -6.97
C ALA A 450 24.17 -10.57 -5.63
N LEU A 451 23.24 -11.26 -4.95
CA LEU A 451 23.50 -11.92 -3.68
C LEU A 451 24.49 -13.08 -3.80
N THR A 452 24.46 -13.82 -4.92
CA THR A 452 25.46 -14.88 -5.17
C THR A 452 26.86 -14.30 -5.30
N ALA A 453 27.03 -13.22 -6.06
CA ALA A 453 28.32 -12.54 -6.20
C ALA A 453 28.81 -11.99 -4.86
N TYR A 454 27.93 -11.29 -4.14
CA TYR A 454 28.21 -10.70 -2.83
C TYR A 454 28.66 -11.75 -1.80
N CYS A 455 27.88 -12.83 -1.61
CA CYS A 455 28.25 -13.91 -0.70
C CYS A 455 29.57 -14.57 -1.10
N ARG A 456 29.79 -14.86 -2.39
CA ARG A 456 31.05 -15.47 -2.86
C ARG A 456 32.27 -14.56 -2.71
N SER A 457 32.07 -13.24 -2.62
CA SER A 457 33.11 -12.26 -2.32
C SER A 457 33.40 -12.09 -0.81
N GLY A 458 32.69 -12.83 0.05
CA GLY A 458 32.86 -12.79 1.51
C GLY A 458 31.87 -11.88 2.25
N GLY A 459 30.86 -11.36 1.57
CA GLY A 459 29.81 -10.54 2.17
C GLY A 459 28.91 -11.30 3.14
N ASN A 460 28.53 -10.68 4.26
CA ASN A 460 27.59 -11.29 5.21
C ASN A 460 26.16 -10.84 4.92
N LEU A 461 25.21 -11.77 4.99
CA LEU A 461 23.83 -11.53 4.58
C LEU A 461 22.82 -11.90 5.68
N LEU A 462 22.04 -10.92 6.11
CA LEU A 462 20.80 -11.10 6.86
C LEU A 462 19.63 -11.06 5.87
N VAL A 463 18.69 -12.00 6.00
CA VAL A 463 17.40 -11.97 5.29
C VAL A 463 16.28 -12.21 6.29
N SER A 464 15.21 -11.43 6.22
CA SER A 464 13.99 -11.68 7.00
C SER A 464 12.72 -11.48 6.16
N GLY A 465 11.89 -12.53 6.05
CA GLY A 465 10.61 -12.48 5.35
C GLY A 465 9.78 -13.75 5.56
N ALA A 466 8.46 -13.65 5.42
CA ALA A 466 7.54 -14.73 5.74
C ALA A 466 7.51 -15.87 4.70
N TYR A 467 7.79 -15.59 3.44
CA TYR A 467 7.54 -16.51 2.32
C TYR A 467 8.80 -16.86 1.50
N ILE A 468 9.97 -16.72 2.11
CA ILE A 468 11.29 -16.89 1.47
C ILE A 468 11.58 -18.33 1.00
N GLY A 469 10.83 -19.33 1.47
CA GLY A 469 10.98 -20.72 1.07
C GLY A 469 9.97 -21.14 0.03
N SER A 470 8.69 -20.93 0.30
CA SER A 470 7.58 -21.34 -0.54
C SER A 470 7.61 -20.62 -1.90
N ASP A 471 7.88 -19.31 -1.91
CA ASP A 471 8.03 -18.53 -3.14
C ASP A 471 9.24 -18.97 -3.99
N MET A 472 10.23 -19.63 -3.38
CA MET A 472 11.46 -20.11 -4.05
C MET A 472 11.46 -21.61 -4.38
N ASN A 473 10.33 -22.30 -4.19
CA ASN A 473 10.24 -23.74 -4.39
C ASN A 473 9.69 -24.15 -5.77
N ASP A 474 9.39 -23.18 -6.64
CA ASP A 474 8.73 -23.33 -7.94
C ASP A 474 9.63 -23.94 -9.06
N SER A 475 10.95 -23.77 -8.99
CA SER A 475 11.89 -24.18 -10.03
C SER A 475 13.20 -24.72 -9.46
N GLN A 476 13.95 -25.48 -10.26
CA GLN A 476 15.24 -26.02 -9.84
C GLN A 476 16.24 -24.90 -9.52
N GLY A 477 16.34 -23.86 -10.35
CA GLY A 477 17.25 -22.73 -10.12
C GLY A 477 16.97 -21.99 -8.80
N ASN A 478 15.70 -21.73 -8.48
CA ASN A 478 15.32 -21.08 -7.23
C ASN A 478 15.64 -21.95 -6.00
N ARG A 479 15.41 -23.26 -6.09
CA ARG A 479 15.80 -24.22 -5.06
C ARG A 479 17.31 -24.31 -4.90
N GLU A 480 18.07 -24.35 -5.99
CA GLU A 480 19.53 -24.36 -5.96
C GLU A 480 20.10 -23.08 -5.36
N PHE A 481 19.54 -21.91 -5.66
CA PHE A 481 19.97 -20.66 -5.05
C PHE A 481 19.79 -20.69 -3.53
N THR A 482 18.60 -21.02 -3.04
CA THR A 482 18.33 -21.07 -1.58
C THR A 482 19.19 -22.13 -0.88
N GLN A 483 19.38 -23.30 -1.48
CA GLN A 483 20.17 -24.39 -0.89
C GLN A 483 21.67 -24.14 -0.93
N ASN A 484 22.19 -23.65 -2.05
CA ASN A 484 23.63 -23.53 -2.27
C ASN A 484 24.20 -22.19 -1.78
N ILE A 485 23.42 -21.10 -1.83
CA ILE A 485 23.86 -19.76 -1.42
C ILE A 485 23.34 -19.43 -0.02
N LEU A 486 22.03 -19.48 0.20
CA LEU A 486 21.43 -19.10 1.49
C LEU A 486 21.48 -20.21 2.56
N LYS A 487 21.79 -21.45 2.13
CA LYS A 487 22.00 -22.64 2.96
C LYS A 487 20.75 -23.12 3.72
N TYR A 488 19.58 -23.02 3.10
CA TYR A 488 18.36 -23.66 3.59
C TYR A 488 17.55 -24.28 2.46
N ARG A 489 16.60 -25.15 2.82
CA ARG A 489 15.53 -25.61 1.93
C ARG A 489 14.17 -25.35 2.55
N PHE A 490 13.17 -25.11 1.72
CA PHE A 490 11.78 -25.07 2.15
C PHE A 490 11.35 -26.43 2.73
N ASP A 491 10.59 -26.40 3.81
CA ASP A 491 10.02 -27.60 4.43
C ASP A 491 8.49 -27.61 4.33
N SER A 492 7.85 -26.58 4.89
CA SER A 492 6.41 -26.45 4.93
C SER A 492 6.02 -25.00 5.27
N SER A 493 4.75 -24.64 5.07
CA SER A 493 4.19 -23.39 5.61
C SER A 493 3.56 -23.67 6.97
N LEU A 494 3.85 -22.82 7.95
CA LEU A 494 3.42 -23.00 9.33
C LEU A 494 1.89 -22.99 9.42
N GLN A 495 1.34 -23.99 10.11
CA GLN A 495 -0.10 -24.11 10.40
C GLN A 495 -0.32 -23.98 11.90
N VAL A 496 -0.88 -22.85 12.33
CA VAL A 496 -1.18 -22.53 13.73
C VAL A 496 -2.47 -21.73 13.88
N SER A 497 -3.09 -21.82 15.05
CA SER A 497 -4.27 -21.04 15.44
C SER A 497 -3.91 -19.90 16.41
N GLY A 498 -4.89 -19.06 16.74
CA GLY A 498 -4.71 -17.92 17.67
C GLY A 498 -4.29 -16.63 17.00
N GLU A 499 -4.12 -15.56 17.76
CA GLU A 499 -3.84 -14.21 17.22
C GLU A 499 -2.35 -13.96 16.95
N HIS A 500 -1.48 -14.79 17.51
CA HIS A 500 -0.03 -14.59 17.56
C HIS A 500 0.74 -15.86 17.22
N ILE A 501 1.92 -15.70 16.62
CA ILE A 501 2.90 -16.77 16.41
C ILE A 501 4.05 -16.56 17.39
N GLY A 502 4.31 -17.57 18.23
CA GLY A 502 5.44 -17.59 19.14
C GLY A 502 6.70 -18.14 18.46
N ILE A 503 7.85 -17.52 18.74
CA ILE A 503 9.16 -17.90 18.23
C ILE A 503 10.13 -17.98 19.40
N GLN A 504 10.95 -19.01 19.48
CA GLN A 504 11.96 -19.18 20.52
C GLN A 504 13.35 -19.40 19.94
N GLY A 505 14.38 -18.92 20.61
CA GLY A 505 15.77 -19.02 20.16
C GLY A 505 16.60 -17.87 20.67
N LEU A 506 17.93 -17.98 20.54
CA LEU A 506 18.87 -16.94 21.00
C LEU A 506 18.69 -16.55 22.49
N GLY A 507 18.20 -17.48 23.32
CA GLY A 507 17.88 -17.24 24.74
C GLY A 507 16.60 -16.43 24.97
N ARG A 508 15.67 -16.39 24.01
CA ARG A 508 14.46 -15.55 24.04
C ARG A 508 13.22 -16.29 23.58
N ILE A 509 12.08 -15.71 23.93
CA ILE A 509 10.76 -15.99 23.33
C ILE A 509 10.23 -14.66 22.78
N LEU A 510 9.78 -14.68 21.53
CA LEU A 510 9.27 -13.55 20.77
C LEU A 510 7.85 -13.85 20.27
N SER A 511 7.13 -12.79 19.88
CA SER A 511 5.79 -12.91 19.30
C SER A 511 5.61 -11.98 18.10
N ILE A 512 4.94 -12.48 17.07
CA ILE A 512 4.52 -11.72 15.89
C ILE A 512 2.99 -11.82 15.68
N PRO A 513 2.33 -10.81 15.11
CA PRO A 513 0.89 -10.86 14.84
C PRO A 513 0.56 -11.83 13.69
N ARG A 514 -0.41 -12.71 13.90
CA ARG A 514 -0.92 -13.62 12.87
C ARG A 514 -2.16 -13.09 12.15
N LEU A 515 -3.03 -12.40 12.88
CA LEU A 515 -4.33 -11.95 12.39
C LEU A 515 -4.36 -10.44 12.08
N PRO A 516 -5.26 -10.00 11.17
CA PRO A 516 -5.48 -8.57 10.89
C PRO A 516 -5.70 -7.77 12.18
N ASN A 517 -5.03 -6.62 12.27
CA ASN A 517 -5.05 -5.76 13.45
C ASN A 517 -4.64 -4.32 13.06
N GLU A 518 -4.73 -3.38 13.98
CA GLU A 518 -4.46 -1.96 13.71
C GLU A 518 -2.98 -1.54 13.79
N ARG A 519 -2.09 -2.42 14.23
CA ARG A 519 -0.72 -2.06 14.63
C ARG A 519 0.33 -2.50 13.62
N ALA A 520 0.19 -3.68 13.05
CA ALA A 520 1.15 -4.26 12.11
C ALA A 520 0.43 -5.21 11.15
N TYR A 521 1.01 -5.39 9.95
CA TYR A 521 0.47 -6.32 8.97
C TYR A 521 0.47 -7.76 9.53
N PRO A 522 -0.49 -8.61 9.15
CA PRO A 522 -0.61 -9.97 9.65
C PRO A 522 0.35 -10.95 8.97
N VAL A 523 1.08 -11.74 9.74
CA VAL A 523 1.92 -12.85 9.24
C VAL A 523 1.16 -14.16 9.41
N THR A 524 0.37 -14.56 8.40
CA THR A 524 -0.61 -15.66 8.57
C THR A 524 0.01 -17.06 8.59
N THR A 525 0.85 -17.36 7.60
CA THR A 525 1.35 -18.70 7.30
C THR A 525 2.84 -18.68 6.92
N PRO A 526 3.73 -18.17 7.80
CA PRO A 526 5.13 -18.03 7.45
C PRO A 526 5.79 -19.40 7.22
N ASP A 527 6.86 -19.42 6.43
CA ASP A 527 7.54 -20.64 6.07
C ASP A 527 8.34 -21.24 7.24
N CYS A 528 8.46 -22.56 7.23
CA CYS A 528 9.45 -23.32 7.98
C CYS A 528 10.58 -23.74 7.03
N ILE A 529 11.83 -23.51 7.44
CA ILE A 529 13.02 -23.73 6.59
C ILE A 529 13.99 -24.70 7.24
N ARG A 530 14.49 -25.71 6.54
CA ARG A 530 15.49 -26.65 7.08
C ARG A 530 16.91 -26.22 6.70
N PRO A 531 17.88 -26.32 7.61
CA PRO A 531 19.27 -26.03 7.29
C PRO A 531 19.82 -27.00 6.25
N MET A 532 20.75 -26.51 5.43
CA MET A 532 21.51 -27.28 4.45
C MET A 532 23.02 -27.16 4.73
N ALA A 533 23.81 -28.13 4.27
CA ALA A 533 25.25 -28.19 4.52
C ALA A 533 25.57 -28.06 6.02
N THR A 534 26.53 -27.22 6.40
CA THR A 534 26.91 -26.96 7.80
C THR A 534 26.11 -25.84 8.46
N ALA A 535 25.03 -25.37 7.84
CA ALA A 535 24.12 -24.44 8.48
C ALA A 535 23.35 -25.12 9.63
N PHE A 536 22.83 -24.34 10.57
CA PHE A 536 22.17 -24.85 11.77
C PHE A 536 20.97 -23.98 12.15
N PRO A 537 19.92 -24.55 12.78
CA PRO A 537 18.77 -23.78 13.22
C PRO A 537 19.16 -22.91 14.43
N VAL A 538 18.70 -21.65 14.44
CA VAL A 538 18.98 -20.68 15.52
C VAL A 538 17.71 -20.21 16.24
N MET A 539 16.56 -20.34 15.59
CA MET A 539 15.24 -20.05 16.17
C MET A 539 14.21 -21.06 15.64
N THR A 540 13.20 -21.36 16.45
CA THR A 540 12.10 -22.27 16.10
C THR A 540 10.74 -21.66 16.44
N TYR A 541 9.70 -22.02 15.69
CA TYR A 541 8.33 -21.71 16.06
C TYR A 541 7.93 -22.55 17.28
N THR A 542 7.35 -21.88 18.29
CA THR A 542 6.93 -22.53 19.53
C THR A 542 5.84 -23.57 19.29
N GLY A 543 5.75 -24.60 20.13
CA GLY A 543 4.73 -25.65 20.07
C GLY A 543 5.04 -26.81 19.13
N ARG A 544 5.67 -26.56 17.96
CA ARG A 544 6.09 -27.62 17.02
C ARG A 544 7.59 -27.78 16.85
N ASN A 545 8.38 -26.85 17.41
CA ASN A 545 9.85 -26.80 17.29
C ASN A 545 10.34 -26.85 15.84
N LEU A 546 9.56 -26.29 14.91
CA LEU A 546 9.91 -26.18 13.49
C LEU A 546 10.88 -24.99 13.31
N PRO A 547 11.99 -25.15 12.57
CA PRO A 547 12.93 -24.05 12.39
C PRO A 547 12.31 -22.82 11.72
N ALA A 548 12.48 -21.66 12.38
CA ALA A 548 12.04 -20.34 11.96
C ALA A 548 13.21 -19.44 11.52
N ALA A 549 14.45 -19.84 11.85
CA ALA A 549 15.65 -19.20 11.35
C ALA A 549 16.82 -20.18 11.29
N VAL A 550 17.67 -20.01 10.27
CA VAL A 550 18.87 -20.80 10.00
C VAL A 550 20.08 -19.87 9.89
N ALA A 551 21.21 -20.26 10.48
CA ALA A 551 22.47 -19.55 10.34
C ALA A 551 23.51 -20.44 9.67
N TYR A 552 24.30 -19.86 8.78
CA TYR A 552 25.47 -20.49 8.17
C TYR A 552 26.74 -19.73 8.53
N LYS A 553 27.72 -20.44 9.07
CA LYS A 553 29.05 -19.91 9.41
C LYS A 553 30.11 -20.61 8.57
N GLY A 554 30.34 -20.11 7.37
CA GLY A 554 31.43 -20.56 6.50
C GLY A 554 32.75 -19.85 6.80
N ASN A 555 33.82 -20.36 6.18
CA ASN A 555 35.11 -19.66 6.10
C ASN A 555 35.13 -18.63 4.97
N ASP A 556 34.17 -18.73 4.05
CA ASP A 556 33.95 -17.87 2.91
C ASP A 556 33.02 -16.70 3.27
N TYR A 557 31.80 -16.99 3.72
CA TYR A 557 30.80 -16.00 4.09
C TYR A 557 29.85 -16.52 5.16
N ARG A 558 28.91 -15.66 5.59
CA ARG A 558 27.91 -16.02 6.59
C ARG A 558 26.53 -15.55 6.18
N THR A 559 25.53 -16.37 6.52
CA THR A 559 24.12 -16.00 6.35
C THR A 559 23.37 -16.16 7.67
N PHE A 560 22.41 -15.27 7.90
CA PHE A 560 21.40 -15.41 8.95
C PHE A 560 20.04 -15.21 8.30
N ILE A 561 19.30 -16.30 8.15
CA ILE A 561 18.05 -16.34 7.37
C ILE A 561 16.89 -16.57 8.31
N MET A 562 15.94 -15.65 8.33
CA MET A 562 14.72 -15.71 9.14
C MET A 562 13.52 -15.89 8.23
N SER A 563 12.73 -16.93 8.44
CA SER A 563 11.48 -17.18 7.70
C SER A 563 10.27 -16.48 8.31
N PHE A 564 10.52 -15.38 9.01
CA PHE A 564 9.54 -14.42 9.50
C PHE A 564 10.12 -13.00 9.43
N PRO A 565 9.28 -11.96 9.32
CA PRO A 565 9.76 -10.58 9.22
C PRO A 565 10.29 -10.06 10.55
N PHE A 566 11.48 -9.44 10.54
CA PHE A 566 12.09 -8.88 11.74
C PHE A 566 11.28 -7.70 12.29
N GLU A 567 10.76 -6.85 11.40
CA GLU A 567 9.93 -5.70 11.73
C GLU A 567 8.60 -6.08 12.42
N SER A 568 8.15 -7.33 12.23
CA SER A 568 6.93 -7.86 12.84
C SER A 568 7.12 -8.34 14.29
N ILE A 569 8.36 -8.45 14.78
CA ILE A 569 8.63 -8.73 16.19
C ILE A 569 8.04 -7.59 17.01
N ARG A 570 7.09 -7.89 17.90
CA ARG A 570 6.27 -6.90 18.60
C ARG A 570 7.10 -5.94 19.47
N GLU A 571 7.99 -6.48 20.30
CA GLU A 571 8.74 -5.71 21.29
C GLU A 571 10.04 -5.10 20.71
N GLU A 572 10.26 -3.80 20.93
CA GLU A 572 11.49 -3.12 20.51
C GLU A 572 12.76 -3.72 21.15
N ALA A 573 12.65 -4.14 22.42
CA ALA A 573 13.73 -4.85 23.11
C ALA A 573 14.03 -6.20 22.45
N GLY A 574 13.00 -6.90 21.96
CA GLY A 574 13.13 -8.14 21.19
C GLY A 574 13.90 -7.90 19.90
N ARG A 575 13.47 -6.92 19.09
CA ARG A 575 14.15 -6.50 17.85
C ARG A 575 15.61 -6.15 18.08
N THR A 576 15.88 -5.24 19.02
CA THR A 576 17.24 -4.79 19.37
C THR A 576 18.15 -5.97 19.66
N ALA A 577 17.65 -6.91 20.43
CA ALA A 577 18.49 -7.94 20.97
C ALA A 577 18.64 -9.17 20.05
N VAL A 578 17.69 -9.39 19.14
CA VAL A 578 17.89 -10.27 17.96
C VAL A 578 18.96 -9.68 17.03
N MET A 579 18.85 -8.38 16.70
CA MET A 579 19.84 -7.70 15.85
C MET A 579 21.24 -7.72 16.47
N ALA A 580 21.34 -7.56 17.80
CA ALA A 580 22.60 -7.69 18.52
C ALA A 580 23.25 -9.07 18.31
N SER A 581 22.47 -10.15 18.44
CA SER A 581 22.95 -11.52 18.21
C SER A 581 23.41 -11.73 16.75
N ILE A 582 22.69 -11.17 15.77
CA ILE A 582 23.02 -11.27 14.35
C ILE A 582 24.32 -10.54 14.03
N LEU A 583 24.46 -9.28 14.45
CA LEU A 583 25.68 -8.50 14.21
C LEU A 583 26.89 -9.10 14.95
N HIS A 584 26.68 -9.63 16.16
CA HIS A 584 27.72 -10.39 16.86
C HIS A 584 28.14 -11.64 16.07
N PHE A 585 27.15 -12.40 15.56
CA PHE A 585 27.38 -13.57 14.71
C PHE A 585 28.18 -13.23 13.46
N PHE A 586 27.96 -12.08 12.81
CA PHE A 586 28.78 -11.68 11.65
C PHE A 586 30.18 -11.18 12.03
N SER A 587 30.35 -10.55 13.20
CA SER A 587 31.64 -10.01 13.64
C SER A 587 32.62 -11.04 14.22
N THR A 588 32.16 -12.22 14.64
CA THR A 588 32.97 -13.20 15.38
C THR A 588 33.79 -14.11 14.44
N GLY A 589 34.96 -13.66 13.97
CA GLY A 589 35.96 -14.56 13.38
C GLY A 589 36.93 -13.98 12.36
N ASN A 590 37.69 -12.93 12.73
CA ASN A 590 38.95 -12.54 12.08
C ASN A 590 40.07 -12.25 13.12
N ALA A 591 39.99 -12.88 14.30
CA ALA A 591 41.10 -12.89 15.25
C ALA A 591 41.95 -14.14 14.97
N GLY A 592 42.88 -14.02 14.02
CA GLY A 592 43.85 -15.08 13.72
C GLY A 592 44.19 -15.16 12.24
N VAL A 593 45.04 -14.25 11.77
CA VAL A 593 46.34 -14.51 11.11
C VAL A 593 46.95 -13.12 10.86
N HIS A 594 47.61 -12.55 11.88
CA HIS A 594 48.76 -11.71 11.58
C HIS A 594 49.84 -12.68 11.10
N ARG A 595 50.16 -12.66 9.80
CA ARG A 595 51.44 -13.22 9.35
C ARG A 595 52.51 -12.26 9.87
N GLU A 596 53.42 -12.80 10.67
CA GLU A 596 54.74 -12.20 10.93
C GLU A 596 55.46 -11.86 9.63
#